data_AF-A0A843INU9-F1
#
_entry.id   AF-A0A843INU9-F1
#
_cell.length_a   1.000
_cell.length_b   1.000
_cell.length_c   1.000
_cell.angle_alpha   90.00
_cell.angle_beta   90.00
_cell.angle_gamma   90.00
#
_symmetry.space_group_name_H-M   'P 1'
#
loop_
_entity.id
_entity.type
_entity.pdbx_description
1 polymer ?
#
loop_
_entity_poly.entity_id
_entity_poly.type
_entity_poly.pdbx_seq_one_letter_code
_entity_poly.pdbx_strand_id
1 'polypeptide(L)'
;MDMMSVLWQVGIFASVLVFGIKIGLASGLANLSKKLFAIICIAYGGGVILISAIASLYSEQLVQAIYSYNTIFYIIMASIMIIAGLFTIREWKIHDKNTSTATSLAIIAPCPCCFGSIIASVLIVAPTIGVSSLDLSWYAAAALVAVMIVTYFASNTIVRVINRPYPIVLGNFMLLLGAYFLLSAIVIPNIAGALSKTSSPITMSSPQDLLLIVVAFAILFVGGMVLTKRGRNILE
;
A
#
# COMPACT_ATOMS: atom_id res chain seq x y z
N MET A 1 27.23 -10.64 -11.99
CA MET A 1 25.81 -10.54 -11.63
C MET A 1 25.15 -9.70 -12.70
N ASP A 2 24.18 -10.25 -13.42
CA ASP A 2 23.47 -9.49 -14.44
C ASP A 2 22.73 -8.32 -13.79
N MET A 3 22.82 -7.12 -14.39
CA MET A 3 22.14 -5.90 -13.91
C MET A 3 20.65 -6.14 -13.63
N MET A 4 20.05 -7.05 -14.42
CA MET A 4 18.66 -7.48 -14.29
C MET A 4 18.39 -8.20 -12.95
N SER A 5 19.24 -9.13 -12.52
CA SER A 5 19.01 -9.87 -11.27
C SER A 5 19.14 -8.97 -10.04
N VAL A 6 20.05 -7.99 -10.07
CA VAL A 6 20.18 -6.97 -9.02
C VAL A 6 18.92 -6.10 -8.93
N LEU A 7 18.39 -5.64 -10.07
CA LEU A 7 17.15 -4.86 -10.11
C LEU A 7 15.96 -5.62 -9.51
N TRP A 8 15.83 -6.91 -9.85
CA TRP A 8 14.76 -7.74 -9.32
C TRP A 8 14.91 -8.03 -7.81
N GLN A 9 16.13 -8.27 -7.35
CA GLN A 9 16.40 -8.48 -5.92
C GLN A 9 16.08 -7.22 -5.10
N VAL A 10 16.46 -6.04 -5.61
CA VAL A 10 16.06 -4.75 -5.03
C VAL A 10 14.54 -4.57 -5.04
N GLY A 11 13.86 -5.01 -6.11
CA GLY A 11 12.40 -5.00 -6.21
C GLY A 11 11.70 -5.81 -5.11
N ILE A 12 12.23 -6.99 -4.76
CA ILE A 12 11.73 -7.79 -3.63
C ILE A 12 11.89 -7.01 -2.33
N PHE A 13 13.10 -6.52 -2.04
CA PHE A 13 13.37 -5.79 -0.81
C PHE A 13 12.52 -4.53 -0.69
N ALA A 14 12.37 -3.77 -1.78
CA ALA A 14 11.53 -2.57 -1.82
C ALA A 14 10.06 -2.91 -1.54
N SER A 15 9.53 -3.96 -2.16
CA SER A 15 8.14 -4.40 -1.95
C SER A 15 7.89 -4.83 -0.51
N VAL A 16 8.79 -5.64 0.05
CA VAL A 16 8.74 -6.10 1.45
C VAL A 16 8.84 -4.94 2.43
N LEU A 17 9.73 -3.98 2.16
CA LEU A 17 9.97 -2.84 3.02
C LEU A 17 8.77 -1.89 3.02
N VAL A 18 8.25 -1.51 1.85
CA VAL A 18 7.06 -0.64 1.74
C VAL A 18 5.85 -1.29 2.42
N PHE A 19 5.66 -2.59 2.22
CA PHE A 19 4.54 -3.31 2.79
C PHE A 19 4.66 -3.47 4.32
N GLY A 20 5.84 -3.87 4.80
CA GLY A 20 6.12 -4.01 6.22
C GLY A 20 5.98 -2.68 6.97
N ILE A 21 6.46 -1.57 6.39
CA ILE A 21 6.28 -0.23 6.96
C ILE A 21 4.81 0.14 7.08
N LYS A 22 4.00 -0.08 6.03
CA LYS A 22 2.57 0.26 6.05
C LYS A 22 1.84 -0.47 7.17
N ILE A 23 2.02 -1.79 7.28
CA ILE A 23 1.32 -2.61 8.28
C ILE A 23 1.84 -2.33 9.70
N GLY A 24 3.16 -2.23 9.88
CA GLY A 24 3.75 -1.98 11.20
C GLY A 24 3.42 -0.59 11.73
N LEU A 25 3.50 0.45 10.89
CA LEU A 25 3.05 1.80 11.26
C LEU A 25 1.54 1.83 11.54
N ALA A 26 0.71 1.22 10.69
CA ALA A 26 -0.75 1.17 10.92
C ALA A 26 -1.09 0.50 12.25
N SER A 27 -0.45 -0.64 12.55
CA SER A 27 -0.70 -1.41 13.76
C SER A 27 -0.29 -0.67 15.03
N GLY A 28 0.82 0.08 14.98
CA GLY A 28 1.27 0.84 16.14
C GLY A 28 0.60 2.22 16.27
N LEU A 29 0.23 2.88 15.16
CA LEU A 29 -0.61 4.08 15.16
C LEU A 29 -2.07 3.80 15.56
N ALA A 30 -2.50 2.54 15.51
CA ALA A 30 -3.80 2.10 16.03
C ALA A 30 -3.74 1.62 17.49
N ASN A 31 -2.56 1.72 18.13
CA ASN A 31 -2.31 1.25 19.49
C ASN A 31 -2.79 -0.19 19.73
N LEU A 32 -2.57 -1.09 18.76
CA LEU A 32 -2.95 -2.49 18.89
C LEU A 32 -2.15 -3.17 20.00
N SER A 33 -2.81 -4.08 20.73
CA SER A 33 -2.13 -4.89 21.74
C SER A 33 -1.03 -5.73 21.09
N LYS A 34 0.08 -5.93 21.81
CA LYS A 34 1.22 -6.75 21.36
C LYS A 34 0.80 -8.16 20.93
N LYS A 35 -0.25 -8.71 21.56
CA LYS A 35 -0.82 -10.03 21.23
C LYS A 35 -1.47 -10.03 19.84
N LEU A 36 -2.28 -9.02 19.52
CA LEU A 36 -2.90 -8.87 18.19
C LEU A 36 -1.84 -8.63 17.12
N PHE A 37 -0.86 -7.78 17.41
CA PHE A 37 0.24 -7.52 16.48
C PHE A 37 1.08 -8.79 16.18
N ALA A 38 1.31 -9.64 17.18
CA ALA A 38 1.99 -10.92 16.97
C ALA A 38 1.18 -11.86 16.05
N ILE A 39 -0.16 -11.91 16.21
CA ILE A 39 -1.04 -12.68 15.31
C ILE A 39 -0.95 -12.14 13.89
N ILE A 40 -0.97 -10.81 13.71
CA ILE A 40 -0.81 -10.16 12.39
C ILE A 40 0.53 -10.54 11.78
N CYS A 41 1.64 -10.50 12.53
CA CYS A 41 2.96 -10.88 12.03
C CYS A 41 3.01 -12.35 11.58
N ILE A 42 2.43 -13.26 12.36
CA ILE A 42 2.37 -14.69 12.03
C ILE A 42 1.49 -14.91 10.79
N ALA A 43 0.32 -14.27 10.74
CA ALA A 43 -0.59 -14.38 9.60
C ALA A 43 0.03 -13.85 8.30
N TYR A 44 0.74 -12.73 8.37
CA TYR A 44 1.43 -12.15 7.20
C TYR A 44 2.66 -12.94 6.78
N GLY A 45 3.52 -13.33 7.72
CA GLY A 45 4.70 -14.15 7.42
C GLY A 45 4.31 -15.53 6.87
N GLY A 46 3.38 -16.21 7.53
CA GLY A 46 2.83 -17.49 7.08
C GLY A 46 2.06 -17.36 5.76
N GLY A 47 1.29 -16.28 5.59
CA GLY A 47 0.55 -15.98 4.37
C GLY A 47 1.46 -15.81 3.16
N VAL A 48 2.59 -15.10 3.29
CA VAL A 48 3.57 -14.97 2.20
C VAL A 48 4.13 -16.33 1.79
N ILE A 49 4.48 -17.20 2.76
CA ILE A 49 5.00 -18.54 2.47
C ILE A 49 3.94 -19.42 1.81
N LEU A 50 2.73 -19.46 2.37
CA LEU A 50 1.61 -20.27 1.87
C LEU A 50 1.21 -19.84 0.46
N ILE A 51 1.04 -18.53 0.24
CA ILE A 51 0.64 -18.00 -1.06
C ILE A 51 1.75 -18.21 -2.07
N SER A 52 3.03 -18.08 -1.70
CA SER A 52 4.14 -18.36 -2.63
C SER A 52 4.22 -19.84 -3.01
N ALA A 53 3.90 -20.75 -2.08
CA ALA A 53 3.79 -22.17 -2.36
C ALA A 53 2.66 -22.47 -3.36
N ILE A 54 1.47 -21.90 -3.15
CA ILE A 54 0.32 -22.06 -4.05
C ILE A 54 0.58 -21.38 -5.41
N ALA A 55 1.20 -20.20 -5.41
CA ALA A 55 1.51 -19.44 -6.61
C ALA A 55 2.56 -20.13 -7.48
N SER A 56 3.40 -21.01 -6.93
CA SER A 56 4.30 -21.84 -7.73
C SER A 56 3.56 -22.80 -8.67
N LEU A 57 2.30 -23.13 -8.36
CA LEU A 57 1.45 -24.02 -9.17
C LEU A 57 0.62 -23.27 -10.24
N TYR A 58 0.35 -21.97 -10.03
CA TYR A 58 -0.53 -21.14 -10.88
C TYR A 58 0.10 -19.78 -11.26
N SER A 59 1.43 -19.76 -11.37
CA SER A 59 2.27 -18.57 -11.44
C SER A 59 1.87 -17.60 -12.56
N GLU A 60 1.71 -18.08 -13.78
CA GLU A 60 1.41 -17.21 -14.93
C GLU A 60 0.01 -16.57 -14.85
N GLN A 61 -0.99 -17.34 -14.42
CA GLN A 61 -2.38 -16.88 -14.35
C GLN A 61 -2.57 -15.85 -13.23
N LEU A 62 -1.93 -16.05 -12.08
CA LEU A 62 -1.95 -15.09 -10.97
C LEU A 62 -1.25 -13.79 -11.34
N VAL A 63 -0.07 -13.88 -11.95
CA VAL A 63 0.71 -12.71 -12.35
C VAL A 63 -0.04 -11.90 -13.41
N GLN A 64 -0.61 -12.53 -14.44
CA GLN A 64 -1.41 -11.82 -15.43
C GLN A 64 -2.66 -11.16 -14.83
N ALA A 65 -3.40 -11.85 -13.96
CA ALA A 65 -4.57 -11.26 -13.32
C ALA A 65 -4.20 -10.02 -12.48
N ILE A 66 -3.10 -10.09 -11.73
CA ILE A 66 -2.62 -8.98 -10.90
C ILE A 66 -2.19 -7.78 -11.75
N TYR A 67 -1.51 -8.01 -12.87
CA TYR A 67 -1.07 -6.92 -13.76
C TYR A 67 -2.23 -6.31 -14.55
N SER A 68 -3.19 -7.12 -15.01
CA SER A 68 -4.33 -6.65 -15.81
C SER A 68 -5.30 -5.80 -14.98
N TYR A 69 -5.54 -6.17 -13.72
CA TYR A 69 -6.46 -5.45 -12.83
C TYR A 69 -5.78 -4.49 -11.85
N ASN A 70 -4.47 -4.26 -12.00
CA ASN A 70 -3.64 -3.52 -11.05
C ASN A 70 -4.17 -2.09 -10.78
N THR A 71 -4.50 -1.37 -11.85
CA THR A 71 -5.05 0.00 -11.78
C THR A 71 -6.38 0.04 -11.04
N ILE A 72 -7.26 -0.93 -11.28
CA ILE A 72 -8.57 -1.02 -10.62
C ILE A 72 -8.40 -1.29 -9.12
N PHE A 73 -7.51 -2.21 -8.76
CA PHE A 73 -7.20 -2.48 -7.34
C PHE A 73 -6.64 -1.24 -6.63
N TYR A 74 -5.77 -0.46 -7.28
CA TYR A 74 -5.27 0.78 -6.69
C TYR A 74 -6.35 1.84 -6.50
N ILE A 75 -7.27 2.02 -7.45
CA ILE A 75 -8.37 2.99 -7.33
C ILE A 75 -9.33 2.60 -6.20
N ILE A 76 -9.70 1.32 -6.10
CA ILE A 76 -10.58 0.82 -5.04
C ILE A 76 -9.92 1.01 -3.68
N MET A 77 -8.65 0.62 -3.53
CA MET A 77 -7.92 0.78 -2.28
C MET A 77 -7.71 2.25 -1.92
N ALA A 78 -7.38 3.11 -2.88
CA ALA A 78 -7.28 4.55 -2.66
C ALA A 78 -8.60 5.11 -2.11
N SER A 79 -9.73 4.73 -2.68
CA SER A 79 -11.06 5.17 -2.25
C SER A 79 -11.37 4.73 -0.83
N ILE A 80 -11.14 3.44 -0.51
CA ILE A 80 -11.36 2.89 0.84
C ILE A 80 -10.49 3.61 1.86
N MET A 81 -9.20 3.83 1.57
CA MET A 81 -8.28 4.49 2.50
C MET A 81 -8.60 5.97 2.71
N ILE A 82 -9.00 6.68 1.65
CA ILE A 82 -9.40 8.09 1.77
C ILE A 82 -10.65 8.19 2.64
N ILE A 83 -11.67 7.36 2.37
CA ILE A 83 -12.93 7.35 3.13
C ILE A 83 -12.65 6.96 4.59
N ALA A 84 -11.94 5.86 4.84
CA ALA A 84 -11.59 5.42 6.19
C ALA A 84 -10.76 6.46 6.96
N GLY A 85 -9.83 7.13 6.28
CA GLY A 85 -9.03 8.21 6.87
C GLY A 85 -9.89 9.40 7.29
N LEU A 86 -10.79 9.87 6.42
CA LEU A 86 -11.74 10.95 6.74
C LEU A 86 -12.67 10.57 7.90
N PHE A 87 -13.23 9.35 7.88
CA PHE A 87 -14.10 8.87 8.96
C PHE A 87 -13.36 8.78 10.30
N THR A 88 -12.11 8.27 10.30
CA THR A 88 -11.28 8.18 11.52
C THR A 88 -11.04 9.56 12.15
N ILE A 89 -10.71 10.57 11.34
CA ILE A 89 -10.48 11.93 11.82
C ILE A 89 -11.79 12.54 12.33
N ARG A 90 -12.89 12.33 11.61
CA ARG A 90 -14.21 12.90 11.92
C ARG A 90 -14.80 12.31 13.21
N GLU A 91 -14.75 11.00 13.39
CA GLU A 91 -15.28 10.35 14.60
C GLU A 91 -14.49 10.73 15.85
N TRP A 92 -13.16 10.83 15.73
CA TRP A 92 -12.33 11.28 16.84
C TRP A 92 -12.67 12.71 17.28
N LYS A 93 -12.96 13.61 16.33
CA LYS A 93 -13.19 15.01 16.68
C LYS A 93 -14.62 15.36 17.10
N ILE A 94 -15.62 14.66 16.56
CA ILE A 94 -17.03 14.94 16.87
C ILE A 94 -17.54 14.10 18.05
N HIS A 95 -17.07 12.85 18.17
CA HIS A 95 -17.62 11.90 19.14
C HIS A 95 -16.62 11.51 20.24
N ASP A 96 -15.38 12.04 20.22
CA ASP A 96 -14.25 11.66 21.11
C ASP A 96 -14.05 10.14 21.21
N LYS A 97 -14.49 9.42 20.16
CA LYS A 97 -14.57 7.96 20.16
C LYS A 97 -13.32 7.42 19.49
N ASN A 98 -12.60 6.56 20.21
CA ASN A 98 -11.39 5.96 19.68
C ASN A 98 -11.73 4.84 18.68
N THR A 99 -11.94 5.18 17.42
CA THR A 99 -12.22 4.22 16.33
C THR A 99 -10.98 3.82 15.55
N SER A 100 -9.79 4.25 15.99
CA SER A 100 -8.50 3.91 15.36
C SER A 100 -8.27 2.41 15.19
N THR A 101 -8.66 1.59 16.18
CA THR A 101 -8.55 0.13 16.10
C THR A 101 -9.41 -0.44 14.97
N ALA A 102 -10.66 0.03 14.83
CA ALA A 102 -11.58 -0.46 13.81
C ALA A 102 -11.17 -0.02 12.40
N THR A 103 -10.74 1.24 12.24
CA THR A 103 -10.35 1.76 10.93
C THR A 103 -8.96 1.29 10.51
N SER A 104 -8.06 0.99 11.46
CA SER A 104 -6.75 0.39 11.16
C SER A 104 -6.85 -0.94 10.44
N LEU A 105 -7.95 -1.67 10.62
CA LEU A 105 -8.23 -2.91 9.90
C LEU A 105 -8.27 -2.68 8.38
N ALA A 106 -8.66 -1.49 7.91
CA ALA A 106 -8.65 -1.16 6.49
C ALA A 106 -7.22 -1.07 5.91
N ILE A 107 -6.21 -0.72 6.71
CA ILE A 107 -4.80 -0.73 6.27
C ILE A 107 -4.17 -2.10 6.49
N ILE A 108 -4.57 -2.79 7.57
CA ILE A 108 -4.10 -4.13 7.92
C ILE A 108 -4.75 -5.18 7.02
N ALA A 109 -5.79 -4.85 6.25
CA ALA A 109 -6.34 -5.75 5.24
C ALA A 109 -5.31 -6.01 4.13
N PRO A 110 -5.19 -7.25 3.66
CA PRO A 110 -4.23 -7.60 2.63
C PRO A 110 -4.54 -6.84 1.33
N CYS A 111 -3.63 -5.95 0.91
CA CYS A 111 -3.74 -5.33 -0.42
C CYS A 111 -3.29 -6.34 -1.48
N PRO A 112 -4.19 -6.82 -2.37
CA PRO A 112 -3.86 -7.87 -3.34
C PRO A 112 -2.73 -7.44 -4.29
N CYS A 113 -2.63 -6.14 -4.57
CA CYS A 113 -1.52 -5.58 -5.35
C CYS A 113 -0.16 -5.79 -4.68
N CYS A 114 -0.07 -5.69 -3.34
CA CYS A 114 1.19 -5.78 -2.59
C CYS A 114 1.69 -7.23 -2.52
N PHE A 115 0.78 -8.17 -2.21
CA PHE A 115 1.07 -9.60 -2.29
C PHE A 115 1.46 -10.01 -3.70
N GLY A 116 0.75 -9.51 -4.70
CA GLY A 116 1.06 -9.79 -6.10
C GLY A 116 2.47 -9.35 -6.49
N SER A 117 2.91 -8.17 -6.06
CA SER A 117 4.29 -7.72 -6.27
C SER A 117 5.33 -8.62 -5.60
N ILE A 118 5.09 -9.05 -4.36
CA ILE A 118 6.00 -9.97 -3.65
C ILE A 118 6.08 -11.32 -4.38
N ILE A 119 4.94 -11.90 -4.74
CA ILE A 119 4.85 -13.19 -5.44
C ILE A 119 5.53 -13.12 -6.81
N ALA A 120 5.18 -12.11 -7.62
CA ALA A 120 5.77 -11.93 -8.94
C ALA A 120 7.29 -11.80 -8.85
N SER A 121 7.77 -11.03 -7.87
CA SER A 121 9.21 -10.84 -7.67
C SER A 121 9.91 -12.14 -7.22
N VAL A 122 9.31 -12.93 -6.32
CA VAL A 122 9.86 -14.23 -5.90
C VAL A 122 9.89 -15.23 -7.06
N LEU A 123 8.81 -15.32 -7.85
CA LEU A 123 8.72 -16.25 -8.98
C LEU A 123 9.72 -15.91 -10.09
N ILE A 124 9.97 -14.63 -10.33
CA ILE A 124 10.94 -14.18 -11.36
C ILE A 124 12.38 -14.36 -10.86
N VAL A 125 12.65 -14.11 -9.58
CA VAL A 125 14.03 -14.17 -9.02
C VAL A 125 14.48 -15.59 -8.70
N ALA A 126 13.59 -16.47 -8.23
CA ALA A 126 13.92 -17.85 -7.87
C ALA A 126 14.75 -18.60 -8.96
N PRO A 127 14.33 -18.62 -10.25
CA PRO A 127 15.11 -19.29 -11.30
C PRO A 127 16.44 -18.58 -11.62
N THR A 128 16.55 -17.27 -11.37
CA THR A 128 17.78 -16.51 -11.67
C THR A 128 18.92 -16.76 -10.69
N ILE A 129 18.61 -17.16 -9.44
CA ILE A 129 19.61 -17.46 -8.41
C ILE A 129 19.80 -18.99 -8.25
N GLY A 130 19.00 -19.80 -8.95
CA GLY A 130 19.05 -21.27 -8.86
C GLY A 130 18.59 -21.81 -7.49
N VAL A 131 17.76 -21.04 -6.77
CA VAL A 131 17.26 -21.38 -5.43
C VAL A 131 15.77 -21.69 -5.52
N SER A 132 15.30 -22.65 -4.73
CA SER A 132 13.88 -22.96 -4.62
C SER A 132 13.07 -21.73 -4.22
N SER A 133 11.92 -21.52 -4.87
CA SER A 133 11.01 -20.39 -4.58
C SER A 133 10.58 -20.32 -3.11
N LEU A 134 10.51 -21.48 -2.44
CA LEU A 134 10.18 -21.59 -1.01
C LEU A 134 11.27 -21.02 -0.09
N ASP A 135 12.55 -21.25 -0.39
CA ASP A 135 13.65 -20.75 0.43
C ASP A 135 13.73 -19.22 0.35
N LEU A 136 13.56 -18.66 -0.86
CA LEU A 136 13.52 -17.21 -1.05
C LEU A 136 12.30 -16.58 -0.36
N SER A 137 11.16 -17.26 -0.38
CA SER A 137 9.94 -16.82 0.32
C SER A 137 10.13 -16.76 1.83
N TRP A 138 10.90 -17.70 2.41
CA TRP A 138 11.23 -17.69 3.83
C TRP A 138 12.02 -16.45 4.22
N TYR A 139 13.06 -16.10 3.46
CA TYR A 139 13.83 -14.87 3.70
C TYR A 139 12.98 -13.59 3.54
N ALA A 140 12.12 -13.55 2.52
CA ALA A 140 11.20 -12.43 2.31
C ALA A 140 10.20 -12.29 3.47
N ALA A 141 9.65 -13.40 3.96
CA ALA A 141 8.75 -13.41 5.11
C ALA A 141 9.45 -12.99 6.41
N ALA A 142 10.67 -13.46 6.66
CA ALA A 142 11.47 -13.06 7.80
C ALA A 142 11.79 -11.55 7.78
N ALA A 143 12.20 -11.03 6.62
CA ALA A 143 12.46 -9.60 6.43
C ALA A 143 11.19 -8.76 6.65
N LEU A 144 10.04 -9.24 6.13
CA LEU A 144 8.75 -8.60 6.29
C LEU A 144 8.34 -8.50 7.77
N VAL A 145 8.46 -9.58 8.52
CA VAL A 145 8.19 -9.60 9.97
C VAL A 145 9.15 -8.68 10.73
N ALA A 146 10.44 -8.70 10.39
CA ALA A 146 11.43 -7.81 11.01
C ALA A 146 11.08 -6.34 10.80
N VAL A 147 10.75 -5.94 9.56
CA VAL A 147 10.37 -4.55 9.24
C VAL A 147 9.07 -4.15 9.95
N MET A 148 8.07 -5.04 10.00
CA MET A 148 6.83 -4.77 10.74
C MET A 148 7.11 -4.50 12.23
N ILE A 149 7.95 -5.32 12.88
CA ILE A 149 8.31 -5.16 14.29
C ILE A 149 9.01 -3.82 14.51
N VAL A 150 10.04 -3.52 13.72
CA VAL A 150 10.81 -2.27 13.83
C VAL A 150 9.89 -1.05 13.68
N THR A 151 9.00 -1.07 12.68
CA THR A 151 8.11 0.06 12.39
C THR A 151 6.97 0.20 13.39
N TYR A 152 6.48 -0.90 13.97
CA TYR A 152 5.56 -0.87 15.10
C TYR A 152 6.17 -0.15 16.31
N PHE A 153 7.41 -0.48 16.70
CA PHE A 153 8.08 0.25 17.79
C PHE A 153 8.40 1.71 17.42
N ALA A 154 8.77 1.97 16.16
CA ALA A 154 9.02 3.31 15.67
C ALA A 154 7.77 4.20 15.74
N SER A 155 6.58 3.69 15.40
CA SER A 155 5.33 4.47 15.47
C SER A 155 5.00 4.96 16.88
N ASN A 156 5.28 4.18 17.93
CA ASN A 156 5.10 4.62 19.32
C ASN A 156 6.01 5.82 19.66
N THR A 157 7.21 5.87 19.08
CA THR A 157 8.13 7.00 19.20
C THR A 157 7.62 8.21 18.41
N ILE A 158 7.14 8.00 17.18
CA ILE A 158 6.57 9.05 16.32
C ILE A 158 5.39 9.75 17.03
N VAL A 159 4.49 8.98 17.65
CA VAL A 159 3.34 9.56 18.37
C VAL A 159 3.77 10.36 19.59
N ARG A 160 4.78 9.89 20.34
CA ARG A 160 5.36 10.64 21.47
C ARG A 160 5.99 11.96 21.04
N VAL A 161 6.62 12.01 19.87
CA VAL A 161 7.23 13.24 19.34
C VAL A 161 6.17 14.22 18.84
N ILE A 162 5.11 13.71 18.20
CA ILE A 162 4.08 14.55 17.57
C ILE A 162 3.06 15.11 18.58
N ASN A 163 2.93 14.54 19.79
CA ASN A 163 1.98 14.96 20.84
C ASN A 163 0.53 15.13 20.32
N ARG A 164 0.15 14.37 19.28
CA ARG A 164 -1.21 14.33 18.73
C ARG A 164 -1.84 12.96 19.02
N PRO A 165 -3.17 12.90 19.20
CA PRO A 165 -3.84 11.64 19.47
C PRO A 165 -3.74 10.68 18.27
N TYR A 166 -3.60 9.38 18.59
CA TYR A 166 -3.43 8.27 17.65
C TYR A 166 -4.38 8.31 16.43
N PRO A 167 -5.69 8.59 16.57
CA PRO A 167 -6.62 8.55 15.44
C PRO A 167 -6.39 9.67 14.41
N ILE A 168 -5.88 10.83 14.83
CA ILE A 168 -5.55 11.94 13.91
C ILE A 168 -4.31 11.59 13.09
N VAL A 169 -3.29 11.02 13.74
CA VAL A 169 -2.04 10.60 13.06
C VAL A 169 -2.32 9.44 12.10
N LEU A 170 -3.10 8.45 12.54
CA LEU A 170 -3.53 7.31 11.73
C LEU A 170 -4.39 7.76 10.53
N GLY A 171 -5.36 8.65 10.75
CA GLY A 171 -6.22 9.15 9.67
C GLY A 171 -5.45 9.95 8.62
N ASN A 172 -4.51 10.81 9.03
CA ASN A 172 -3.63 11.51 8.09
C ASN A 172 -2.73 10.54 7.32
N PHE A 173 -2.24 9.49 7.98
CA PHE A 173 -1.47 8.43 7.31
C PHE A 173 -2.32 7.67 6.29
N MET A 174 -3.59 7.35 6.59
CA MET A 174 -4.53 6.74 5.63
C MET A 174 -4.79 7.64 4.42
N LEU A 175 -4.99 8.94 4.63
CA LEU A 175 -5.17 9.90 3.55
C LEU A 175 -3.94 9.97 2.64
N LEU A 176 -2.74 10.01 3.23
CA LEU A 176 -1.48 10.01 2.48
C LEU A 176 -1.31 8.72 1.66
N LEU A 177 -1.63 7.56 2.25
CA LEU A 177 -1.56 6.27 1.56
C LEU A 177 -2.60 6.17 0.44
N GLY A 178 -3.81 6.70 0.65
CA GLY A 178 -4.83 6.77 -0.38
C GLY A 178 -4.40 7.64 -1.56
N ALA A 179 -3.84 8.83 -1.29
CA ALA A 179 -3.26 9.68 -2.33
C ALA A 179 -2.10 9.01 -3.08
N TYR A 180 -1.23 8.29 -2.36
CA TYR A 180 -0.16 7.50 -2.97
C TYR A 180 -0.69 6.43 -3.92
N PHE A 181 -1.75 5.71 -3.54
CA PHE A 181 -2.34 4.68 -4.41
C PHE A 181 -3.04 5.30 -5.62
N LEU A 182 -3.70 6.45 -5.46
CA LEU A 182 -4.31 7.18 -6.57
C LEU A 182 -3.25 7.66 -7.56
N LEU A 183 -2.14 8.21 -7.06
CA LEU A 183 -1.01 8.61 -7.89
C LEU A 183 -0.37 7.39 -8.58
N SER A 184 -0.21 6.27 -7.88
CA SER A 184 0.31 5.02 -8.45
C SER A 184 -0.58 4.48 -9.57
N ALA A 185 -1.91 4.54 -9.41
CA ALA A 185 -2.87 4.14 -10.43
C ALA A 185 -2.76 4.97 -11.72
N ILE A 186 -2.33 6.23 -11.64
CA ILE A 186 -2.13 7.10 -12.80
C ILE A 186 -0.73 6.88 -13.39
N VAL A 187 0.29 6.86 -12.54
CA VAL A 187 1.69 6.90 -12.98
C VAL A 187 2.14 5.57 -13.58
N ILE A 188 1.81 4.43 -12.95
CA ILE A 188 2.29 3.11 -13.39
C ILE A 188 1.84 2.75 -14.82
N PRO A 189 0.54 2.83 -15.19
CA PRO A 189 0.12 2.50 -16.56
C PRO A 189 0.65 3.50 -17.60
N ASN A 190 0.82 4.78 -17.23
CA ASN A 190 1.38 5.78 -18.13
C ASN A 190 2.89 5.58 -18.37
N ILE A 191 3.64 5.17 -17.34
CA ILE A 191 5.05 4.76 -17.49
C ILE A 191 5.14 3.51 -18.35
N ALA A 192 4.30 2.49 -18.11
CA ALA A 192 4.26 1.28 -18.93
C ALA A 192 3.89 1.57 -20.39
N GLY A 193 2.95 2.50 -20.62
CA GLY A 193 2.60 3.00 -21.95
C GLY A 193 3.73 3.75 -22.65
N ALA A 194 4.51 4.55 -21.91
CA ALA A 194 5.67 5.26 -22.46
C ALA A 194 6.83 4.32 -22.78
N LEU A 195 7.08 3.30 -21.95
CA LEU A 195 8.12 2.28 -22.16
C LEU A 195 7.78 1.32 -23.30
N SER A 196 6.49 0.96 -23.46
CA SER A 196 6.03 0.12 -24.57
C SER A 196 6.00 0.85 -25.92
N LYS A 197 5.87 2.19 -25.94
CA LYS A 197 5.96 3.02 -27.15
C LYS A 197 7.38 3.39 -27.55
N THR A 198 8.35 2.49 -27.35
CA THR A 198 9.66 2.60 -28.00
C THR A 198 9.57 2.08 -29.44
N SER A 199 8.83 2.81 -30.30
CA SER A 199 8.95 2.86 -31.79
C SER A 199 7.78 3.57 -32.49
N SER A 200 7.20 4.66 -31.95
CA SER A 200 6.47 5.67 -32.76
C SER A 200 6.03 6.89 -31.92
N PRO A 201 5.80 8.06 -32.55
CA PRO A 201 5.64 9.35 -31.86
C PRO A 201 4.47 9.34 -30.87
N ILE A 202 4.62 10.13 -29.81
CA ILE A 202 3.66 10.31 -28.71
C ILE A 202 2.29 10.72 -29.28
N THR A 203 1.42 9.75 -29.49
CA THR A 203 -0.02 9.97 -29.66
C THR A 203 -0.66 9.88 -28.29
N MET A 204 -1.07 11.05 -27.80
CA MET A 204 -1.87 11.24 -26.59
C MET A 204 -3.05 10.26 -26.61
N SER A 205 -3.13 9.36 -25.63
CA SER A 205 -4.38 8.66 -25.34
C SER A 205 -5.44 9.72 -25.04
N SER A 206 -6.56 9.62 -25.76
CA SER A 206 -7.77 10.45 -25.73
C SER A 206 -7.75 11.64 -24.74
N PRO A 207 -7.85 12.89 -25.22
CA PRO A 207 -8.00 14.09 -24.38
C PRO A 207 -9.12 13.99 -23.34
N GLN A 208 -10.09 13.11 -23.55
CA GLN A 208 -11.27 12.92 -22.70
C GLN A 208 -10.94 12.25 -21.36
N ASP A 209 -10.04 11.26 -21.35
CA ASP A 209 -9.63 10.56 -20.11
C ASP A 209 -8.74 11.47 -19.24
N LEU A 210 -7.86 12.24 -19.89
CA LEU A 210 -7.05 13.27 -19.26
C LEU A 210 -7.93 14.35 -18.62
N LEU A 211 -8.99 14.77 -19.30
CA LEU A 211 -9.91 15.81 -18.81
C LEU A 211 -10.74 15.32 -17.63
N LEU A 212 -11.22 14.06 -17.64
CA LEU A 212 -11.97 13.48 -16.53
C LEU A 212 -11.11 13.34 -15.26
N ILE A 213 -9.82 13.01 -15.42
CA ILE A 213 -8.87 12.92 -14.30
C ILE A 213 -8.52 14.31 -13.76
N VAL A 214 -8.28 15.30 -14.64
CA VAL A 214 -8.04 16.70 -14.22
C VAL A 214 -9.27 17.24 -13.47
N VAL A 215 -10.47 16.91 -13.92
CA VAL A 215 -11.71 17.27 -13.23
C VAL A 215 -11.83 16.55 -11.88
N ALA A 216 -11.51 15.26 -11.78
CA ALA A 216 -11.54 14.53 -10.51
C ALA A 216 -10.51 15.08 -9.50
N PHE A 217 -9.29 15.39 -9.96
CA PHE A 217 -8.25 16.02 -9.13
C PHE A 217 -8.65 17.43 -8.74
N ALA A 218 -9.23 18.21 -9.65
CA ALA A 218 -9.75 19.54 -9.36
C ALA A 218 -10.91 19.48 -8.37
N ILE A 219 -11.82 18.49 -8.45
CA ILE A 219 -12.90 18.31 -7.47
C ILE A 219 -12.34 17.92 -6.10
N LEU A 220 -11.34 17.05 -6.02
CA LEU A 220 -10.70 16.69 -4.75
C LEU A 220 -9.92 17.86 -4.15
N PHE A 221 -9.19 18.60 -4.99
CA PHE A 221 -8.36 19.71 -4.56
C PHE A 221 -9.19 20.95 -4.21
N VAL A 222 -10.17 21.32 -5.05
CA VAL A 222 -11.13 22.39 -4.78
C VAL A 222 -12.12 21.97 -3.70
N GLY A 223 -12.57 20.72 -3.65
CA GLY A 223 -13.36 20.18 -2.55
C GLY A 223 -12.60 20.30 -1.22
N GLY A 224 -11.35 19.85 -1.19
CA GLY A 224 -10.46 20.03 -0.04
C GLY A 224 -10.24 21.49 0.34
N MET A 225 -9.98 22.38 -0.64
CA MET A 225 -9.76 23.80 -0.39
C MET A 225 -11.03 24.56 0.01
N VAL A 226 -12.19 24.26 -0.59
CA VAL A 226 -13.48 24.87 -0.24
C VAL A 226 -13.92 24.41 1.13
N LEU A 227 -13.74 23.13 1.47
CA LEU A 227 -13.96 22.61 2.82
C LEU A 227 -13.00 23.25 3.84
N THR A 228 -11.79 23.64 3.43
CA THR A 228 -10.82 24.34 4.29
C THR A 228 -11.10 25.85 4.41
N LYS A 229 -11.58 26.51 3.35
CA LYS A 229 -11.83 27.97 3.30
C LYS A 229 -13.19 28.39 3.85
N ARG A 230 -14.22 27.52 3.86
CA ARG A 230 -15.58 27.92 4.26
C ARG A 230 -15.79 28.15 5.76
N GLY A 231 -14.75 28.14 6.59
CA GLY A 231 -14.89 28.36 8.04
C GLY A 231 -15.70 27.29 8.77
N ARG A 232 -16.31 26.33 8.07
CA ARG A 232 -16.58 25.01 8.60
C ARG A 232 -15.27 24.27 8.57
N ASN A 233 -14.47 24.53 9.59
CA ASN A 233 -13.66 23.49 10.20
C ASN A 233 -14.31 22.14 9.88
N ILE A 234 -13.61 21.24 9.19
CA ILE A 234 -14.01 19.82 9.04
C ILE A 234 -13.91 19.11 10.42
N LEU A 235 -14.13 19.87 11.47
CA LEU A 235 -13.33 20.05 12.66
C LEU A 235 -14.16 20.86 13.71
N GLU A 236 -15.45 21.07 13.46
CA GLU A 236 -16.53 21.38 14.40
C GLU A 236 -17.72 20.48 14.04
#